data_AF-A0A3N4K722-F1
#
_entry.id   AF-A0A3N4K722-F1
#
_cell.length_a   1.000
_cell.length_b   1.000
_cell.length_c   1.000
_cell.angle_alpha   90.00
_cell.angle_beta   90.00
_cell.angle_gamma   90.00
#
_symmetry.space_group_name_H-M   'P 1'
#
loop_
_entity.id
_entity.type
_entity.pdbx_description
1 polymer ?
#
loop_
_entity_poly.entity_id
_entity_poly.type
_entity_poly.pdbx_seq_one_letter_code
_entity_poly.pdbx_strand_id
1 'polypeptide(L)'
;MSLYYVYARYHPTIPTDPPTILRYLITCASRDHANAFYRHLLARMRFSRVSAQFWAYDPVDPAFGMQQTLDDSTLPDDIRRGIMISRLPEPDTTTGWVQAPVQAGRDWISGRTYFIRNVRQPDVYWYHPGCGDERILASRWQKTKFFIRMSDADEGETGTVLIKSDKIRVTTASGEGKGMVVRRGDEGRVVVVKPSAKEVATAVGDFTFGELAGAFGTDWEGGEGEAPGVGVPCECVTWGDRAEMHLDDWELC
;
A
#
# COMPACT_ATOMS: atom_id res chain seq x y z
N MET A 1 7.78 -16.84 7.94
CA MET A 1 8.05 -15.55 7.27
C MET A 1 9.23 -15.74 6.34
N SER A 2 9.12 -15.37 5.07
CA SER A 2 10.24 -15.39 4.13
C SER A 2 10.89 -14.00 4.05
N LEU A 3 12.22 -13.95 4.02
CA LEU A 3 12.96 -12.72 3.74
C LEU A 3 12.57 -12.16 2.37
N TYR A 4 12.60 -10.84 2.23
CA TYR A 4 12.39 -10.13 0.96
C TYR A 4 13.71 -9.57 0.46
N TYR A 5 14.03 -9.80 -0.80
CA TYR A 5 15.32 -9.41 -1.37
C TYR A 5 15.16 -8.36 -2.46
N VAL A 6 16.07 -7.41 -2.47
CA VAL A 6 16.11 -6.33 -3.46
C VAL A 6 17.54 -6.14 -3.95
N TYR A 7 17.69 -6.11 -5.27
CA TYR A 7 18.91 -5.65 -5.90
C TYR A 7 18.87 -4.13 -6.04
N ALA A 8 19.92 -3.45 -5.59
CA ALA A 8 20.12 -2.03 -5.82
C ALA A 8 21.39 -1.81 -6.64
N ARG A 9 21.28 -1.07 -7.74
CA ARG A 9 22.39 -0.73 -8.62
C ARG A 9 22.63 0.77 -8.62
N TYR A 10 23.89 1.17 -8.53
CA TYR A 10 24.30 2.54 -8.78
C TYR A 10 24.11 2.88 -10.26
N HIS A 11 23.36 3.93 -10.52
CA HIS A 11 23.09 4.44 -11.84
C HIS A 11 23.19 5.97 -11.80
N PRO A 12 24.40 6.54 -11.91
CA PRO A 12 24.54 7.98 -11.83
C PRO A 12 23.86 8.68 -13.00
N THR A 13 23.31 9.87 -12.73
CA THR A 13 22.76 10.75 -13.77
C THR A 13 23.88 11.28 -14.67
N ILE A 14 25.05 11.56 -14.09
CA ILE A 14 26.25 12.02 -14.79
C ILE A 14 27.25 10.87 -14.78
N PRO A 15 27.64 10.32 -15.94
CA PRO A 15 28.64 9.25 -15.99
C PRO A 15 29.92 9.66 -15.25
N THR A 16 30.39 8.81 -14.34
CA THR A 16 31.71 8.96 -13.72
C THR A 16 32.76 8.30 -14.59
N ASP A 17 33.96 8.86 -14.66
CA ASP A 17 35.14 8.23 -15.26
C ASP A 17 36.18 7.95 -14.16
N PRO A 18 36.52 6.69 -13.86
CA PRO A 18 35.96 5.46 -14.45
C PRO A 18 34.50 5.19 -14.01
N PRO A 19 33.75 4.35 -14.75
CA PRO A 19 32.39 3.99 -14.38
C PRO A 19 32.41 3.20 -13.08
N THR A 20 31.95 3.81 -11.99
CA THR A 20 31.83 3.08 -10.73
C THR A 20 30.59 2.19 -10.81
N ILE A 21 30.74 0.87 -10.66
CA ILE A 21 29.61 -0.08 -10.68
C ILE A 21 29.40 -0.60 -9.25
N LEU A 22 28.73 0.20 -8.43
CA LEU A 22 28.31 -0.26 -7.10
C LEU A 22 26.98 -1.00 -7.20
N ARG A 23 26.91 -2.17 -6.57
CA ARG A 23 25.72 -3.02 -6.54
C ARG A 23 25.57 -3.62 -5.16
N TYR A 24 24.33 -3.72 -4.72
CA TYR A 24 23.99 -4.23 -3.41
C TYR A 24 22.84 -5.24 -3.50
N LEU A 25 22.88 -6.22 -2.61
CA LEU A 25 21.73 -7.01 -2.24
C LEU A 25 21.25 -6.49 -0.88
N ILE A 26 20.04 -5.97 -0.87
CA ILE A 26 19.33 -5.56 0.34
C ILE A 26 18.44 -6.73 0.75
N THR A 27 18.70 -7.25 1.95
CA THR A 27 17.90 -8.31 2.57
C THR A 27 16.99 -7.66 3.59
N CYS A 28 15.69 -7.85 3.43
CA CYS A 28 14.65 -7.24 4.25
C CYS A 28 13.87 -8.31 5.00
N ALA A 29 13.48 -8.04 6.25
CA ALA A 29 12.65 -8.93 7.05
C ALA A 29 11.27 -9.19 6.42
N SER A 30 10.76 -8.22 5.65
CA SER A 30 9.55 -8.35 4.84
C SER A 30 9.54 -7.36 3.68
N ARG A 31 8.57 -7.50 2.77
CA ARG A 31 8.30 -6.50 1.72
C ARG A 31 7.95 -5.13 2.30
N ASP A 32 7.29 -5.09 3.45
CA ASP A 32 6.93 -3.84 4.12
C ASP A 32 8.18 -3.08 4.57
N HIS A 33 9.15 -3.77 5.16
CA HIS A 33 10.44 -3.16 5.53
C HIS A 33 11.16 -2.63 4.30
N ALA A 34 11.16 -3.38 3.18
CA ALA A 34 11.75 -2.91 1.93
C ALA A 34 11.08 -1.62 1.42
N ASN A 35 9.75 -1.58 1.45
CA ASN A 35 8.96 -0.42 1.01
C ASN A 35 9.17 0.80 1.91
N ALA A 36 9.18 0.62 3.23
CA ALA A 36 9.42 1.69 4.19
C ALA A 36 10.86 2.24 4.06
N PHE A 37 11.84 1.35 3.91
CA PHE A 37 13.23 1.71 3.65
C PHE A 37 13.36 2.48 2.32
N TYR A 38 12.73 2.01 1.26
CA TYR A 38 12.68 2.71 -0.04
C TYR A 38 12.14 4.15 0.11
N ARG A 39 11.05 4.34 0.88
CA ARG A 39 10.48 5.67 1.11
C ARG A 39 11.44 6.58 1.88
N HIS A 40 12.15 6.04 2.87
CA HIS A 40 13.21 6.78 3.57
C HIS A 40 14.33 7.23 2.62
N LEU A 41 14.78 6.34 1.72
CA LEU A 41 15.84 6.65 0.76
C LEU A 41 15.45 7.75 -0.23
N LEU A 42 14.19 7.81 -0.68
CA LEU A 42 13.71 8.86 -1.58
C LEU A 42 13.92 10.28 -1.03
N ALA A 43 13.93 10.44 0.30
CA ALA A 43 14.17 11.74 0.93
C ALA A 43 15.66 12.16 0.92
N ARG A 44 16.59 11.25 0.60
CA ARG A 44 18.04 11.45 0.75
C ARG A 44 18.84 11.29 -0.55
N MET A 45 18.33 10.53 -1.50
CA MET A 45 19.03 10.22 -2.74
C MET A 45 18.05 10.18 -3.91
N ARG A 46 18.56 10.41 -5.12
CA ARG A 46 17.78 10.17 -6.33
C ARG A 46 17.64 8.66 -6.45
N PHE A 47 16.42 8.18 -6.29
CA PHE A 47 16.15 6.77 -6.21
C PHE A 47 15.02 6.43 -7.17
N SER A 48 15.18 5.33 -7.90
CA SER A 48 14.19 4.88 -8.88
C SER A 48 13.89 3.40 -8.66
N ARG A 49 12.60 3.09 -8.53
CA ARG A 49 12.11 1.73 -8.45
C ARG A 49 11.80 1.21 -9.84
N VAL A 50 12.75 0.45 -10.41
CA VAL A 50 12.55 -0.20 -11.72
C VAL A 50 11.55 -1.34 -11.59
N SER A 51 11.62 -2.10 -10.49
CA SER A 51 10.62 -3.09 -10.09
C SER A 51 10.60 -3.27 -8.57
N ALA A 52 9.71 -4.12 -8.07
CA ALA A 52 9.61 -4.41 -6.64
C ALA A 52 10.93 -4.97 -6.03
N GLN A 53 11.74 -5.68 -6.82
CA GLN A 53 13.01 -6.28 -6.37
C GLN A 53 14.25 -5.71 -7.09
N PHE A 54 14.10 -4.68 -7.93
CA PHE A 54 15.22 -4.07 -8.66
C PHE A 54 15.12 -2.55 -8.60
N TRP A 55 16.08 -1.93 -7.91
CA TRP A 55 16.16 -0.49 -7.70
C TRP A 55 17.42 0.09 -8.33
N ALA A 56 17.32 1.33 -8.78
CA ALA A 56 18.43 2.13 -9.25
C ALA A 56 18.59 3.34 -8.32
N TYR A 57 19.83 3.72 -8.03
CA TYR A 57 20.10 4.84 -7.15
C TYR A 57 21.24 5.71 -7.67
N ASP A 58 21.16 6.99 -7.34
CA ASP A 58 22.15 8.01 -7.62
C ASP A 58 22.23 8.93 -6.38
N PRO A 59 23.25 8.76 -5.53
CA PRO A 59 23.36 9.56 -4.33
C PRO A 59 23.68 11.00 -4.71
N VAL A 60 23.05 11.96 -4.01
CA VAL A 60 23.32 13.39 -4.24
C VAL A 60 24.74 13.74 -3.78
N ASP A 61 25.20 13.10 -2.71
CA ASP A 61 26.58 13.16 -2.23
C ASP A 61 27.30 11.84 -2.58
N PRO A 62 28.34 11.86 -3.44
CA PRO A 62 29.13 10.67 -3.77
C PRO A 62 29.75 9.96 -2.55
N ALA A 63 29.97 10.67 -1.44
CA ALA A 63 30.45 10.07 -0.19
C ALA A 63 29.36 9.29 0.57
N PHE A 64 28.08 9.53 0.24
CA PHE A 64 26.92 8.90 0.86
C PHE A 64 26.45 7.70 0.03
N GLY A 65 27.09 6.56 0.27
CA GLY A 65 26.71 5.29 -0.34
C GLY A 65 25.50 4.63 0.33
N MET A 66 25.06 3.52 -0.28
CA MET A 66 23.93 2.73 0.24
C MET A 66 24.18 2.22 1.67
N GLN A 67 25.42 1.86 2.03
CA GLN A 67 25.72 1.32 3.36
C GLN A 67 25.56 2.36 4.45
N GLN A 68 25.97 3.61 4.18
CA GLN A 68 25.87 4.74 5.11
C GLN A 68 24.42 5.08 5.48
N THR A 69 23.44 4.63 4.70
CA THR A 69 22.01 4.82 5.02
C THR A 69 21.57 4.08 6.27
N LEU A 70 22.27 3.02 6.67
CA LEU A 70 21.98 2.30 7.92
C LEU A 70 22.50 3.04 9.15
N ASP A 71 23.49 3.92 8.97
CA ASP A 71 24.04 4.78 10.03
C ASP A 71 23.26 6.10 10.18
N ASP A 72 22.28 6.36 9.30
CA ASP A 72 21.42 7.53 9.35
C ASP A 72 20.52 7.48 10.59
N SER A 73 20.77 8.40 11.53
CA SER A 73 20.01 8.51 12.78
C SER A 73 18.53 8.83 12.59
N THR A 74 18.14 9.30 11.40
CA THR A 74 16.74 9.56 11.09
C THR A 74 15.98 8.33 10.58
N LEU A 75 16.68 7.24 10.24
CA LEU A 75 16.04 5.99 9.84
C LEU A 75 15.39 5.35 11.07
N PRO A 76 14.06 5.14 11.10
CA PRO A 76 13.39 4.51 12.23
C PRO A 76 14.01 3.16 12.61
N ASP A 77 14.19 2.92 13.90
CA ASP A 77 14.88 1.73 14.44
C ASP A 77 14.18 0.42 14.04
N ASP A 78 12.86 0.41 13.94
CA ASP A 78 12.06 -0.74 13.50
C ASP A 78 12.36 -1.09 12.04
N ILE A 79 12.48 -0.09 11.16
CA ILE A 79 12.90 -0.30 9.77
C ILE A 79 14.35 -0.79 9.74
N ARG A 80 15.25 -0.10 10.46
CA ARG A 80 16.70 -0.40 10.45
C ARG A 80 17.00 -1.85 10.85
N ARG A 81 16.37 -2.35 11.92
CA ARG A 81 16.57 -3.74 12.39
C ARG A 81 16.11 -4.79 11.39
N GLY A 82 15.20 -4.44 10.49
CA GLY A 82 14.70 -5.32 9.44
C GLY A 82 15.51 -5.32 8.15
N ILE A 83 16.63 -4.59 8.08
CA ILE A 83 17.41 -4.39 6.84
C ILE A 83 18.87 -4.82 7.04
N MET A 84 19.39 -5.58 6.07
CA MET A 84 20.81 -5.89 5.94
C MET A 84 21.25 -5.59 4.50
N ILE A 85 22.40 -4.93 4.34
CA ILE A 85 22.92 -4.50 3.04
C ILE A 85 24.25 -5.20 2.76
N SER A 86 24.30 -6.03 1.72
CA SER A 86 25.51 -6.71 1.27
C SER A 86 25.99 -6.12 -0.05
N ARG A 87 27.25 -5.69 -0.12
CA ARG A 87 27.87 -5.27 -1.38
C ARG A 87 28.05 -6.51 -2.26
N LEU A 88 27.56 -6.45 -3.50
CA LEU A 88 27.76 -7.50 -4.48
C LEU A 88 29.14 -7.35 -5.15
N PRO A 89 29.81 -8.45 -5.50
CA PRO A 89 31.12 -8.41 -6.12
C PRO A 89 31.04 -7.77 -7.52
N GLU A 90 32.17 -7.37 -8.09
CA GLU A 90 32.23 -6.73 -9.41
C GLU A 90 32.00 -7.74 -10.56
N PRO A 91 31.52 -7.31 -11.75
CA PRO A 91 31.08 -8.21 -12.82
C PRO A 91 32.18 -9.12 -13.37
N ASP A 92 33.43 -8.72 -13.23
CA ASP A 92 34.63 -9.42 -13.69
C ASP A 92 35.16 -10.46 -12.70
N THR A 93 34.57 -10.54 -11.51
CA THR A 93 34.92 -11.54 -10.51
C THR A 93 34.34 -12.91 -10.88
N THR A 94 35.13 -13.96 -10.73
CA THR A 94 34.72 -15.36 -10.96
C THR A 94 33.69 -15.86 -9.95
N THR A 95 33.44 -15.09 -8.90
CA THR A 95 32.37 -15.32 -7.91
C THR A 95 31.01 -15.04 -8.52
N GLY A 96 30.22 -16.10 -8.71
CA GLY A 96 28.83 -16.01 -9.13
C GLY A 96 27.99 -15.11 -8.21
N TRP A 97 26.89 -14.58 -8.74
CA TRP A 97 26.03 -13.67 -7.99
C TRP A 97 25.01 -14.45 -7.18
N VAL A 98 24.67 -13.95 -5.99
CA VAL A 98 23.53 -14.48 -5.23
C VAL A 98 22.28 -14.26 -6.07
N GLN A 99 21.62 -15.34 -6.49
CA GLN A 99 20.31 -15.30 -7.12
C GLN A 99 19.24 -15.37 -6.04
N ALA A 100 18.60 -14.23 -5.77
CA ALA A 100 17.46 -14.19 -4.89
C ALA A 100 16.24 -14.76 -5.62
N PRO A 101 15.35 -15.48 -4.91
CA PRO A 101 14.12 -15.96 -5.50
C PRO A 101 13.27 -14.76 -5.97
N VAL A 102 12.68 -14.90 -7.16
CA VAL A 102 11.70 -13.94 -7.65
C VAL A 102 10.49 -14.00 -6.72
N GLN A 103 10.15 -12.87 -6.12
CA GLN A 103 9.00 -12.73 -5.28
C GLN A 103 7.95 -11.94 -6.04
N ALA A 104 6.86 -12.64 -6.37
CA ALA A 104 5.71 -12.02 -6.99
C ALA A 104 5.13 -10.97 -6.03
N GLY A 105 5.04 -9.73 -6.50
CA GLY A 105 4.45 -8.64 -5.73
C GLY A 105 4.11 -7.49 -6.65
N ARG A 106 2.82 -7.21 -6.82
CA ARG A 106 2.36 -6.01 -7.53
C ARG A 106 2.60 -4.80 -6.64
N ASP A 107 3.21 -3.76 -7.17
CA ASP A 107 3.29 -2.47 -6.48
C ASP A 107 1.92 -1.78 -6.58
N TRP A 108 1.39 -1.35 -5.43
CA TRP A 108 0.19 -0.54 -5.37
C TRP A 108 0.58 0.91 -5.49
N ILE A 109 0.07 1.57 -6.51
CA ILE A 109 0.44 2.92 -6.90
C ILE A 109 -0.70 3.88 -6.56
N SER A 110 -0.37 4.94 -5.83
CA SER A 110 -1.24 6.08 -5.52
C SER A 110 -1.74 6.77 -6.78
N GLY A 111 -3.00 7.19 -6.78
CA GLY A 111 -3.65 7.85 -7.91
C GLY A 111 -4.12 6.88 -8.99
N ARG A 112 -4.33 5.61 -8.65
CA ARG A 112 -4.87 4.59 -9.57
C ARG A 112 -6.18 4.00 -9.05
N THR A 113 -6.84 3.25 -9.92
CA THR A 113 -8.11 2.60 -9.60
C THR A 113 -7.93 1.10 -9.40
N TYR A 114 -8.54 0.57 -8.36
CA TYR A 114 -8.43 -0.84 -7.93
C TYR A 114 -9.79 -1.39 -7.54
N PHE A 115 -9.92 -2.71 -7.53
CA PHE A 115 -10.92 -3.37 -6.71
C PHE A 115 -10.33 -3.71 -5.35
N ILE A 116 -11.14 -3.73 -4.30
CA ILE A 116 -10.74 -4.17 -2.97
C ILE A 116 -11.35 -5.55 -2.75
N ARG A 117 -10.52 -6.56 -2.52
CA ARG A 117 -10.92 -7.97 -2.39
C ARG A 117 -10.44 -8.58 -1.07
N ASN A 118 -11.17 -9.58 -0.59
CA ASN A 118 -10.76 -10.35 0.58
C ASN A 118 -9.60 -11.29 0.19
N VAL A 119 -8.56 -11.35 1.01
CA VAL A 119 -7.36 -12.17 0.76
C VAL A 119 -7.64 -13.66 0.94
N ARG A 120 -8.50 -14.03 1.90
CA ARG A 120 -8.87 -15.43 2.19
C ARG A 120 -9.97 -15.95 1.27
N GLN A 121 -10.86 -15.07 0.83
CA GLN A 121 -11.95 -15.37 -0.11
C GLN A 121 -11.82 -14.47 -1.36
N PRO A 122 -10.95 -14.82 -2.33
CA PRO A 122 -10.59 -13.92 -3.45
C PRO A 122 -11.73 -13.58 -4.41
N ASP A 123 -12.87 -14.26 -4.29
CA ASP A 123 -14.10 -13.98 -5.03
C ASP A 123 -15.01 -12.95 -4.34
N VAL A 124 -14.72 -12.55 -3.09
CA VAL A 124 -15.46 -11.53 -2.34
C VAL A 124 -14.80 -10.15 -2.50
N TYR A 125 -15.59 -9.16 -2.87
CA TYR A 125 -15.16 -7.79 -3.15
C TYR A 125 -15.98 -6.76 -2.38
N TRP A 126 -15.38 -5.59 -2.16
CA TRP A 126 -16.13 -4.41 -1.75
C TRP A 126 -17.05 -3.95 -2.89
N TYR A 127 -18.29 -3.71 -2.53
CA TYR A 127 -19.35 -3.28 -3.42
C TYR A 127 -20.14 -2.14 -2.79
N HIS A 128 -20.34 -1.08 -3.57
CA HIS A 128 -21.27 -0.01 -3.23
C HIS A 128 -22.50 -0.14 -4.13
N PRO A 129 -23.69 -0.44 -3.56
CA PRO A 129 -24.92 -0.63 -4.35
C PRO A 129 -25.44 0.63 -5.05
N GLY A 130 -25.02 1.82 -4.65
CA GLY A 130 -25.55 3.07 -5.19
C GLY A 130 -26.94 3.42 -4.64
N CYS A 131 -27.64 4.33 -5.32
CA CYS A 131 -29.05 4.67 -5.08
C CYS A 131 -29.46 4.99 -3.62
N GLY A 132 -28.66 5.75 -2.87
CA GLY A 132 -29.04 6.21 -1.53
C GLY A 132 -28.73 5.24 -0.39
N ASP A 133 -28.13 4.08 -0.69
CA ASP A 133 -27.48 3.26 0.32
C ASP A 133 -26.03 3.72 0.48
N GLU A 134 -25.68 4.12 1.70
CA GLU A 134 -24.34 4.59 2.05
C GLU A 134 -23.41 3.44 2.43
N ARG A 135 -23.87 2.20 2.56
CA ARG A 135 -23.03 1.10 3.06
C ARG A 135 -22.10 0.56 1.97
N ILE A 136 -20.92 0.10 2.39
CA ILE A 136 -20.09 -0.81 1.60
C ILE A 136 -20.45 -2.25 1.98
N LEU A 137 -20.80 -3.05 0.99
CA LEU A 137 -21.15 -4.46 1.14
C LEU A 137 -19.98 -5.35 0.69
N ALA A 138 -19.89 -6.54 1.29
CA ALA A 138 -19.09 -7.63 0.76
C ALA A 138 -19.93 -8.43 -0.24
N SER A 139 -19.45 -8.58 -1.47
CA SER A 139 -20.21 -9.25 -2.54
C SER A 139 -19.33 -10.15 -3.40
N ARG A 140 -19.88 -11.31 -3.77
CA ARG A 140 -19.26 -12.24 -4.73
C ARG A 140 -19.62 -11.95 -6.19
N TRP A 141 -20.72 -11.23 -6.39
CA TRP A 141 -21.35 -11.07 -7.71
C TRP A 141 -21.17 -9.68 -8.28
N GLN A 142 -20.92 -8.70 -7.41
CA GLN A 142 -20.80 -7.30 -7.75
C GLN A 142 -19.55 -6.72 -7.09
N LYS A 143 -18.96 -5.72 -7.72
CA LYS A 143 -17.74 -5.07 -7.23
C LYS A 143 -17.70 -3.63 -7.68
N THR A 144 -17.22 -2.76 -6.80
CA THR A 144 -17.04 -1.34 -7.11
C THR A 144 -15.57 -1.05 -7.30
N LYS A 145 -15.25 -0.26 -8.34
CA LYS A 145 -13.89 0.19 -8.57
C LYS A 145 -13.65 1.44 -7.72
N PHE A 146 -12.55 1.48 -6.99
CA PHE A 146 -12.17 2.58 -6.12
C PHE A 146 -10.91 3.27 -6.64
N PHE A 147 -10.88 4.59 -6.60
CA PHE A 147 -9.68 5.39 -6.79
C PHE A 147 -8.98 5.52 -5.43
N ILE A 148 -7.74 5.05 -5.37
CA ILE A 148 -6.93 5.03 -4.15
C ILE A 148 -5.81 6.04 -4.32
N ARG A 149 -5.68 6.93 -3.34
CA ARG A 149 -4.64 7.96 -3.34
C ARG A 149 -4.12 8.19 -1.94
N MET A 150 -2.86 8.59 -1.81
CA MET A 150 -2.37 9.22 -0.59
C MET A 150 -3.22 10.46 -0.26
N SER A 151 -3.51 10.64 1.01
CA SER A 151 -4.38 11.70 1.53
C SER A 151 -3.84 13.12 1.36
N ASP A 152 -2.53 13.25 1.47
CA ASP A 152 -1.77 14.50 1.43
C ASP A 152 -1.22 14.84 0.03
N ALA A 153 -1.45 13.96 -0.95
CA ALA A 153 -1.01 14.18 -2.32
C ALA A 153 -1.86 15.25 -3.03
N ASP A 154 -1.22 16.11 -3.82
CA ASP A 154 -1.87 17.12 -4.66
C ASP A 154 -2.73 16.50 -5.76
N GLU A 155 -3.81 17.15 -6.22
CA GLU A 155 -4.77 16.64 -7.24
C GLU A 155 -4.14 16.04 -8.51
N GLY A 156 -2.94 16.46 -8.91
CA GLY A 156 -2.21 15.86 -10.04
C GLY A 156 -1.18 14.78 -9.68
N GLU A 157 -0.85 14.61 -8.40
CA GLU A 157 0.20 13.70 -7.96
C GLU A 157 -0.27 12.24 -8.03
N THR A 158 0.49 11.45 -8.80
CA THR A 158 0.28 10.02 -9.03
C THR A 158 1.64 9.33 -9.17
N GLY A 159 1.67 7.99 -9.09
CA GLY A 159 2.89 7.23 -9.37
C GLY A 159 3.68 6.79 -8.13
N THR A 160 3.36 7.35 -6.97
CA THR A 160 3.98 6.97 -5.69
C THR A 160 3.53 5.58 -5.25
N VAL A 161 4.47 4.68 -4.92
CA VAL A 161 4.16 3.34 -4.40
C VAL A 161 3.68 3.44 -2.95
N LEU A 162 2.47 2.96 -2.70
CA LEU A 162 1.81 2.93 -1.39
C LEU A 162 2.52 1.97 -0.43
N ILE A 163 2.73 2.42 0.80
CA ILE A 163 3.31 1.65 1.91
C ILE A 163 2.36 1.64 3.10
N LYS A 164 2.50 0.69 4.03
CA LYS A 164 1.51 0.48 5.12
C LYS A 164 1.22 1.73 5.95
N SER A 165 2.22 2.58 6.18
CA SER A 165 2.09 3.81 6.96
C SER A 165 1.44 4.98 6.20
N ASP A 166 1.27 4.87 4.87
CA ASP A 166 0.68 5.96 4.09
C ASP A 166 -0.78 6.14 4.46
N LYS A 167 -1.18 7.39 4.74
CA LYS A 167 -2.60 7.74 4.82
C LYS A 167 -3.18 7.77 3.43
N ILE A 168 -4.30 7.11 3.23
CA ILE A 168 -4.99 6.99 1.95
C ILE A 168 -6.43 7.47 2.04
N ARG A 169 -6.86 8.06 0.94
CA ARG A 169 -8.25 8.34 0.62
C ARG A 169 -8.74 7.33 -0.41
N VAL A 170 -9.91 6.76 -0.13
CA VAL A 170 -10.59 5.81 -0.99
C VAL A 170 -11.85 6.47 -1.51
N THR A 171 -11.97 6.60 -2.83
CA THR A 171 -13.18 7.14 -3.47
C THR A 171 -13.74 6.20 -4.50
N THR A 172 -15.05 6.21 -4.72
CA THR A 172 -15.68 5.43 -5.79
C THR A 172 -15.29 6.01 -7.16
N ALA A 173 -14.75 5.17 -8.04
CA ALA A 173 -14.27 5.60 -9.36
C ALA A 173 -15.31 5.47 -10.48
N SER A 174 -16.36 4.68 -10.26
CA SER A 174 -17.36 4.31 -11.26
C SER A 174 -18.73 4.07 -10.64
N GLY A 175 -19.78 4.18 -11.45
CA GLY A 175 -21.16 3.88 -11.05
C GLY A 175 -21.92 5.07 -10.48
N GLU A 176 -23.14 4.81 -10.01
CA GLU A 176 -23.97 5.76 -9.28
C GLU A 176 -23.35 6.03 -7.91
N GLY A 177 -22.54 7.08 -7.85
CA GLY A 177 -21.78 7.41 -6.65
C GLY A 177 -20.37 7.86 -6.93
N LYS A 178 -19.92 7.92 -8.19
CA LYS A 178 -18.57 8.41 -8.56
C LYS A 178 -18.17 9.67 -7.77
N GLY A 179 -17.00 9.61 -7.13
CA GLY A 179 -16.45 10.69 -6.33
C GLY A 179 -16.93 10.72 -4.88
N MET A 180 -17.75 9.76 -4.45
CA MET A 180 -18.05 9.56 -3.03
C MET A 180 -16.82 9.02 -2.31
N VAL A 181 -16.65 9.43 -1.04
CA VAL A 181 -15.50 9.07 -0.20
C VAL A 181 -15.92 7.95 0.74
N VAL A 182 -15.12 6.89 0.80
CA VAL A 182 -15.31 5.80 1.78
C VAL A 182 -14.79 6.27 3.14
N ARG A 183 -15.54 6.00 4.21
CA ARG A 183 -15.24 6.42 5.59
C ARG A 183 -15.67 5.39 6.62
N ARG A 184 -15.19 5.60 7.84
CA ARG A 184 -15.71 4.97 9.06
C ARG A 184 -17.04 5.66 9.40
N GLY A 185 -18.11 4.89 9.40
CA GLY A 185 -19.42 5.29 9.90
C GLY A 185 -19.59 4.94 11.38
N ASP A 186 -20.81 5.08 11.86
CA ASP A 186 -21.18 4.69 13.22
C ASP A 186 -21.14 3.16 13.40
N GLU A 187 -21.02 2.71 14.64
CA GLU A 187 -21.04 1.28 15.01
C GLU A 187 -19.99 0.42 14.28
N GLY A 188 -18.88 1.02 13.85
CA GLY A 188 -17.82 0.31 13.13
C GLY A 188 -18.20 -0.05 11.69
N ARG A 189 -19.21 0.57 11.09
CA ARG A 189 -19.56 0.34 9.67
C ARG A 189 -18.63 1.10 8.73
N VAL A 190 -18.45 0.58 7.52
CA VAL A 190 -17.80 1.32 6.43
C VAL A 190 -18.87 1.87 5.49
N VAL A 191 -18.85 3.19 5.30
CA VAL A 191 -19.84 3.92 4.52
C VAL A 191 -19.20 4.74 3.41
N VAL A 192 -19.97 5.08 2.39
CA VAL A 192 -19.64 6.06 1.36
C VAL A 192 -20.51 7.29 1.54
N VAL A 193 -19.84 8.44 1.59
CA VAL A 193 -20.51 9.73 1.76
C VAL A 193 -20.15 10.64 0.61
N LYS A 194 -21.11 11.51 0.24
CA LYS A 194 -20.81 12.60 -0.68
C LYS A 194 -19.92 13.62 0.04
N PRO A 195 -18.70 13.89 -0.44
CA PRO A 195 -17.82 14.82 0.25
C PRO A 195 -18.42 16.24 0.20
N SER A 196 -18.50 16.92 1.35
CA SER A 196 -18.76 18.35 1.37
C SER A 196 -17.51 19.14 0.98
N ALA A 197 -17.67 20.39 0.51
CA ALA A 197 -16.54 21.23 0.10
C ALA A 197 -15.48 21.43 1.20
N LYS A 198 -15.90 21.51 2.47
CA LYS A 198 -15.02 21.63 3.65
C LYS A 198 -14.25 20.34 3.95
N GLU A 199 -14.83 19.20 3.60
CA GLU A 199 -14.25 17.88 3.83
C GLU A 199 -13.34 17.42 2.70
N VAL A 200 -13.53 17.89 1.47
CA VAL A 200 -12.51 17.72 0.43
C VAL A 200 -11.18 18.31 0.91
N ALA A 201 -11.25 19.46 1.60
CA ALA A 201 -10.11 20.19 2.15
C ALA A 201 -9.53 19.62 3.46
N THR A 202 -10.18 18.65 4.11
CA THR A 202 -9.70 18.06 5.38
C THR A 202 -9.59 16.54 5.25
N ALA A 203 -8.52 15.94 5.78
CA ALA A 203 -8.24 14.49 5.77
C ALA A 203 -9.20 13.64 6.64
N VAL A 204 -10.44 14.11 6.84
CA VAL A 204 -11.43 13.47 7.74
C VAL A 204 -11.96 12.21 7.08
N GLY A 205 -11.71 11.07 7.72
CA GLY A 205 -12.14 9.74 7.27
C GLY A 205 -11.09 8.96 6.47
N ASP A 206 -9.84 9.44 6.43
CA ASP A 206 -8.76 8.74 5.75
C ASP A 206 -8.30 7.50 6.55
N PHE A 207 -7.90 6.46 5.82
CA PHE A 207 -7.38 5.20 6.37
C PHE A 207 -5.86 5.20 6.27
N THR A 208 -5.17 4.30 6.98
CA THR A 208 -3.81 3.95 6.55
C THR A 208 -3.88 2.82 5.54
N PHE A 209 -2.97 2.77 4.57
CA PHE A 209 -2.95 1.69 3.59
C PHE A 209 -2.79 0.32 4.26
N GLY A 210 -2.06 0.27 5.38
CA GLY A 210 -1.87 -0.93 6.18
C GLY A 210 -3.15 -1.45 6.85
N GLU A 211 -4.17 -0.61 7.06
CA GLU A 211 -5.45 -1.03 7.65
C GLU A 211 -6.20 -2.03 6.76
N LEU A 212 -5.99 -2.03 5.44
CA LEU A 212 -6.54 -3.06 4.56
C LEU A 212 -6.10 -4.48 5.02
N ALA A 213 -4.90 -4.61 5.56
CA ALA A 213 -4.37 -5.87 6.08
C ALA A 213 -4.72 -6.09 7.56
N GLY A 214 -6.01 -6.07 7.88
CA GLY A 214 -6.52 -6.58 9.15
C GLY A 214 -7.22 -5.59 10.07
N ALA A 215 -7.64 -4.42 9.59
CA ALA A 215 -8.52 -3.50 10.32
C ALA A 215 -9.98 -3.52 9.84
N PHE A 216 -10.27 -4.25 8.76
CA PHE A 216 -11.60 -4.36 8.17
C PHE A 216 -12.17 -5.77 8.36
N GLY A 217 -13.47 -5.87 8.55
CA GLY A 217 -14.18 -7.15 8.69
C GLY A 217 -15.47 -7.15 7.87
N THR A 218 -16.31 -8.13 8.16
CA THR A 218 -17.69 -8.15 7.68
C THR A 218 -18.65 -8.48 8.82
N ASP A 219 -19.89 -8.00 8.71
CA ASP A 219 -20.98 -8.38 9.59
C ASP A 219 -22.29 -8.51 8.80
N TRP A 220 -23.18 -9.39 9.24
CA TRP A 220 -24.46 -9.63 8.59
C TRP A 220 -25.54 -8.71 9.15
N GLU A 221 -26.17 -7.93 8.29
CA GLU A 221 -27.35 -7.13 8.61
C GLU A 221 -28.61 -7.80 8.03
N GLY A 222 -29.67 -7.85 8.84
CA GLY A 222 -31.00 -8.35 8.41
C GLY A 222 -31.28 -9.83 8.66
N GLY A 223 -30.87 -10.40 9.80
CA GLY A 223 -31.06 -11.83 10.13
C GLY A 223 -31.74 -12.10 11.48
N GLU A 224 -32.85 -12.84 11.42
CA GLU A 224 -33.72 -13.40 12.50
C GLU A 224 -34.35 -12.42 13.50
N GLY A 225 -35.55 -11.93 13.16
CA GLY A 225 -36.46 -11.23 14.10
C GLY A 225 -37.04 -9.92 13.58
N GLU A 226 -36.51 -9.38 12.47
CA GLU A 226 -37.05 -8.18 11.84
C GLU A 226 -38.36 -8.48 11.11
N ALA A 227 -39.32 -7.56 11.24
CA ALA A 227 -40.63 -7.70 10.64
C ALA A 227 -40.52 -7.86 9.11
N PRO A 228 -41.36 -8.73 8.49
CA PRO A 228 -41.35 -8.91 7.05
C PRO A 228 -41.60 -7.57 6.35
N GLY A 229 -40.56 -7.05 5.66
CA GLY A 229 -40.59 -5.76 4.97
C GLY A 229 -39.35 -4.88 5.17
N VAL A 230 -38.46 -5.22 6.10
CA VAL A 230 -37.22 -4.46 6.35
C VAL A 230 -36.02 -5.21 5.76
N GLY A 231 -35.53 -4.77 4.60
CA GLY A 231 -34.23 -5.14 4.02
C GLY A 231 -34.09 -6.57 3.47
N VAL A 232 -33.32 -6.72 2.39
CA VAL A 232 -32.76 -8.02 2.00
C VAL A 232 -31.52 -8.23 2.88
N PRO A 233 -31.33 -9.41 3.52
CA PRO A 233 -30.13 -9.68 4.31
C PRO A 233 -28.87 -9.40 3.50
N CYS A 234 -27.92 -8.68 4.07
CA CYS A 234 -26.70 -8.28 3.38
C CYS A 234 -25.49 -8.30 4.32
N GLU A 235 -24.32 -8.60 3.77
CA GLU A 235 -23.06 -8.60 4.50
C GLU A 235 -22.37 -7.25 4.29
N CYS A 236 -22.29 -6.46 5.36
CA CYS A 236 -21.69 -5.13 5.36
C CYS A 236 -20.21 -5.20 5.72
N VAL A 237 -19.39 -4.37 5.10
CA VAL A 237 -17.99 -4.20 5.48
C VAL A 237 -17.90 -3.34 6.73
N THR A 238 -17.14 -3.81 7.70
CA THR A 238 -16.92 -3.15 8.99
C THR A 238 -15.46 -2.76 9.17
N TRP A 239 -15.19 -1.88 10.13
CA TRP A 239 -13.88 -1.40 10.55
C TRP A 239 -13.85 -1.29 12.07
N GLY A 240 -12.78 -1.77 12.70
CA GLY A 240 -12.67 -1.69 14.16
C GLY A 240 -11.45 -2.41 14.73
N ASP A 241 -11.49 -2.65 16.04
CA ASP A 241 -10.43 -3.38 16.75
C ASP A 241 -10.57 -4.89 16.51
N ARG A 242 -9.43 -5.54 16.27
CA ARG A 242 -9.31 -6.98 16.08
C ARG A 242 -9.72 -7.78 17.33
N ALA A 243 -9.63 -7.16 18.49
CA ALA A 243 -10.09 -7.77 19.74
C ALA A 243 -11.62 -7.89 19.81
N GLU A 244 -12.35 -7.04 19.09
CA GLU A 244 -13.80 -6.90 19.23
C GLU A 244 -14.56 -7.42 17.99
N MET A 245 -13.90 -7.47 16.83
CA MET A 245 -14.53 -7.79 15.55
C MET A 245 -13.86 -8.97 14.83
N HIS A 246 -14.66 -9.67 14.01
CA HIS A 246 -14.16 -10.64 13.04
C HIS A 246 -13.48 -9.92 11.87
N LEU A 247 -12.21 -9.55 12.07
CA LEU A 247 -11.42 -8.86 11.04
C LEU A 247 -10.80 -9.83 10.04
N ASP A 248 -10.77 -9.37 8.81
CA ASP A 248 -10.21 -10.03 7.64
C ASP A 248 -9.11 -9.19 7.00
N ASP A 249 -8.30 -9.87 6.18
CA ASP A 249 -7.28 -9.23 5.36
C ASP A 249 -7.89 -8.90 3.99
N TRP A 250 -7.78 -7.64 3.59
CA TRP A 250 -8.22 -7.12 2.31
C TRP A 250 -7.03 -6.56 1.53
N GLU A 251 -7.12 -6.59 0.20
CA GLU A 251 -6.06 -6.07 -0.67
C GLU A 251 -6.60 -5.40 -1.94
N LEU A 252 -5.77 -4.54 -2.53
CA LEU A 252 -6.05 -3.91 -3.82
C LEU A 252 -5.66 -4.83 -4.98
N CYS A 253 -6.52 -4.98 -5.99
CA CYS A 253 -6.30 -5.79 -7.18
C CYS A 253 -6.70 -5.12 -8.50
#